data_AF-A0A956ZKZ7-F1
#
_entry.id   AF-A0A956ZKZ7-F1
#
_cell.length_a   1.000
_cell.length_b   1.000
_cell.length_c   1.000
_cell.angle_alpha   90.00
_cell.angle_beta   90.00
_cell.angle_gamma   90.00
#
_symmetry.space_group_name_H-M   'P 1'
#
loop_
_entity.id
_entity.type
_entity.pdbx_description
1 polymer ?
#
loop_
_entity_poly.entity_id
_entity_poly.type
_entity_poly.pdbx_seq_one_letter_code
_entity_poly.pdbx_strand_id
1 'polypeptide(L)'
;VVTARAVAPLPELLEYCAPLAAVGGLLAFPKGHGWQQELDSAAGAMKELGCSLEAEVEMRSAVSATPIVLLVRKTATTAERYPRRPGIPRKRPL
;
A
#
# COMPACT_ATOMS: atom_id res chain seq x y z
N VAL A 1 6.31 11.65 1.01
CA VAL A 1 5.63 10.64 0.16
C VAL A 1 6.44 9.37 0.21
N VAL A 2 5.79 8.21 0.44
CA VAL A 2 6.40 6.88 0.35
C VAL A 2 5.87 6.17 -0.89
N THR A 3 6.71 5.47 -1.63
CA THR A 3 6.29 4.77 -2.85
C THR A 3 7.05 3.47 -3.03
N ALA A 4 6.42 2.52 -3.72
CA ALA A 4 7.02 1.25 -4.10
C ALA A 4 6.36 0.71 -5.36
N ARG A 5 7.13 0.06 -6.24
CA ARG A 5 6.66 -0.52 -7.50
C ARG A 5 7.27 -1.91 -7.70
N ALA A 6 6.45 -2.89 -8.09
CA ALA A 6 6.86 -4.25 -8.43
C ALA A 6 7.67 -4.98 -7.31
N VAL A 7 7.35 -4.69 -6.04
CA VAL A 7 8.01 -5.30 -4.88
C VAL A 7 7.18 -6.43 -4.27
N ALA A 8 5.88 -6.19 -4.01
CA ALA A 8 5.00 -7.14 -3.34
C ALA A 8 3.51 -6.81 -3.60
N PRO A 9 2.58 -7.73 -3.25
CA PRO A 9 1.16 -7.43 -3.15
C PRO A 9 0.85 -6.28 -2.17
N LEU A 10 -0.30 -5.63 -2.33
CA LEU A 10 -0.65 -4.42 -1.58
C LEU A 10 -0.65 -4.58 -0.03
N PRO A 11 -1.17 -5.66 0.58
CA PRO A 11 -1.14 -5.82 2.03
C PRO A 11 0.29 -5.85 2.59
N GLU A 12 1.18 -6.56 1.90
CA GLU A 12 2.60 -6.66 2.26
C GLU A 12 3.33 -5.33 2.05
N LEU A 13 3.05 -4.62 0.95
CA LEU A 13 3.60 -3.27 0.71
C LEU A 13 3.20 -2.29 1.82
N LEU A 14 1.93 -2.30 2.24
CA LEU A 14 1.45 -1.43 3.30
C LEU A 14 2.22 -1.67 4.59
N GLU A 15 2.50 -2.93 4.94
CA GLU A 15 3.23 -3.25 6.16
C GLU A 15 4.67 -2.72 6.14
N TYR A 16 5.35 -2.81 4.99
CA TYR A 16 6.69 -2.24 4.85
C TYR A 16 6.68 -0.71 4.80
N CYS A 17 5.70 -0.11 4.15
CA CYS A 17 5.71 1.32 3.82
C CYS A 17 5.01 2.20 4.87
N ALA A 18 3.98 1.72 5.57
CA ALA A 18 3.24 2.50 6.55
C ALA A 18 4.11 3.02 7.71
N PRO A 19 5.03 2.23 8.29
CA PRO A 19 5.93 2.72 9.35
C PRO A 19 6.88 3.83 8.89
N LEU A 20 7.15 3.92 7.58
CA LEU A 20 8.05 4.93 7.00
C LEU A 20 7.34 6.27 6.73
N ALA A 21 6.01 6.30 6.78
CA ALA A 21 5.20 7.49 6.51
C ALA A 21 4.79 8.18 7.82
N ALA A 22 5.03 9.49 7.92
CA ALA A 22 4.45 10.31 8.97
C ALA A 22 2.92 10.37 8.85
N VAL A 23 2.20 10.55 9.97
CA VAL A 23 0.75 10.77 9.98
C VAL A 23 0.41 12.01 9.14
N GLY A 24 -0.64 11.91 8.32
CA GLY A 24 -0.97 12.88 7.27
C GLY A 24 -0.17 12.72 5.98
N GLY A 25 0.89 11.91 5.96
CA GLY A 25 1.69 11.60 4.78
C GLY A 25 0.96 10.70 3.78
N LEU A 26 1.44 10.69 2.54
CA LEU A 26 0.85 9.93 1.44
C LEU A 26 1.76 8.77 1.00
N LEU A 27 1.14 7.63 0.73
CA LEU A 27 1.72 6.46 0.11
C LEU A 27 1.15 6.31 -1.31
N ALA A 28 2.00 6.05 -2.30
CA ALA A 28 1.60 5.94 -3.70
C ALA A 28 2.10 4.62 -4.29
N PHE A 29 1.17 3.75 -4.70
CA PHE A 29 1.46 2.42 -5.20
C PHE A 29 0.93 2.23 -6.63
N PRO A 30 1.81 2.20 -7.64
CA PRO A 30 1.44 1.80 -8.99
C PRO A 30 1.01 0.32 -8.99
N LYS A 31 -0.18 0.02 -9.52
CA LYS A 31 -0.73 -1.35 -9.55
C LYS A 31 -1.21 -1.76 -10.94
N GLY A 32 -1.02 -3.05 -11.23
CA GLY A 32 -1.40 -3.68 -12.50
C GLY A 32 -2.91 -3.91 -12.62
N HIS A 33 -3.34 -4.61 -13.67
CA HIS A 33 -4.76 -4.84 -13.98
C HIS A 33 -5.55 -5.60 -12.88
N GLY A 34 -4.89 -6.29 -11.95
CA GLY A 34 -5.53 -6.96 -10.81
C GLY A 34 -5.67 -6.09 -9.55
N TRP A 35 -5.59 -4.77 -9.67
CA TRP A 35 -5.47 -3.86 -8.54
C TRP A 35 -6.69 -3.85 -7.61
N GLN A 36 -7.90 -4.08 -8.12
CA GLN A 36 -9.11 -4.11 -7.29
C GLN A 36 -9.05 -5.27 -6.28
N GLN A 37 -8.64 -6.45 -6.73
CA GLN A 37 -8.50 -7.62 -5.85
C GLN A 37 -7.39 -7.40 -4.81
N GLU A 38 -6.30 -6.74 -5.20
CA GLU A 38 -5.25 -6.33 -4.26
C GLU A 38 -5.76 -5.29 -3.25
N LEU A 39 -6.59 -4.35 -3.69
CA LEU A 39 -7.18 -3.32 -2.83
C LEU A 39 -8.15 -3.93 -1.81
N ASP A 40 -9.03 -4.82 -2.25
CA ASP A 40 -9.98 -5.53 -1.40
C ASP A 40 -9.25 -6.37 -0.34
N SER A 41 -8.23 -7.13 -0.75
CA SER A 41 -7.41 -7.92 0.18
C SER A 41 -6.60 -7.05 1.15
N ALA A 42 -6.31 -5.80 0.81
CA ALA A 42 -5.57 -4.87 1.66
C ALA A 42 -6.43 -4.09 2.66
N ALA A 43 -7.76 -4.22 2.63
CA ALA A 43 -8.64 -3.45 3.51
C ALA A 43 -8.35 -3.68 5.00
N GLY A 44 -8.09 -4.93 5.40
CA GLY A 44 -7.69 -5.29 6.76
C GLY A 44 -6.34 -4.67 7.15
N ALA A 45 -5.33 -4.86 6.29
CA ALA A 45 -4.00 -4.28 6.46
C ALA A 45 -4.03 -2.75 6.60
N MET A 46 -4.80 -2.06 5.76
CA MET A 46 -4.94 -0.59 5.82
C MET A 46 -5.45 -0.14 7.19
N LYS A 47 -6.52 -0.78 7.68
CA LYS A 47 -7.08 -0.47 8.99
C LYS A 47 -6.08 -0.72 10.12
N GLU A 48 -5.41 -1.88 10.11
CA GLU A 48 -4.46 -2.26 11.16
C GLU A 48 -3.21 -1.36 11.18
N LEU A 49 -2.78 -0.90 10.01
CA LEU A 49 -1.58 -0.09 9.85
C LEU A 49 -1.86 1.42 9.89
N GLY A 50 -3.09 1.85 10.20
CA GLY A 50 -3.45 3.27 10.30
C GLY A 50 -3.36 4.00 8.96
N CYS A 51 -3.89 3.38 7.91
CA CYS A 51 -3.92 3.86 6.54
C CYS A 51 -5.37 3.83 5.99
N SER A 52 -5.66 4.68 5.02
CA SER A 52 -6.93 4.65 4.27
C SER A 52 -6.70 4.98 2.80
N LEU A 53 -7.44 4.32 1.91
CA LEU A 53 -7.47 4.71 0.50
C LEU A 53 -7.96 6.17 0.40
N GLU A 54 -7.23 6.98 -0.36
CA GLU A 54 -7.58 8.36 -0.64
C GLU A 54 -8.08 8.54 -2.07
N ALA A 55 -7.38 7.94 -3.04
CA ALA A 55 -7.75 8.07 -4.43
C ALA A 55 -7.20 6.91 -5.28
N GLU A 56 -7.90 6.70 -6.39
CA GLU A 56 -7.54 5.79 -7.47
C GLU A 56 -7.22 6.65 -8.69
N VAL A 57 -5.93 6.78 -9.02
CA VAL A 57 -5.49 7.68 -10.10
C VAL A 57 -5.18 6.86 -11.35
N GLU A 58 -6.06 6.93 -12.33
CA GLU A 58 -5.85 6.29 -13.63
C GLU A 58 -4.64 6.89 -14.35
N MET A 59 -3.78 6.01 -14.84
CA MET A 59 -2.60 6.36 -15.61
C MET A 59 -2.92 6.21 -17.10
N ARG A 60 -2.58 7.25 -17.88
CA ARG A 60 -2.72 7.19 -19.33
C ARG A 60 -1.82 6.09 -19.89
N SER A 61 -2.37 5.22 -20.73
CA SER A 61 -1.66 4.09 -21.33
C SER A 61 -0.44 4.50 -22.17
N ALA A 62 -0.45 5.70 -22.74
CA ALA A 62 0.69 6.29 -23.45
C ALA A 62 1.90 6.59 -22.55
N VAL A 63 1.71 6.64 -21.22
CA VAL A 63 2.72 6.99 -20.22
C VAL A 63 3.19 5.77 -19.43
N SER A 64 2.32 4.78 -19.20
CA SER A 64 2.67 3.58 -18.44
C SER A 64 1.77 2.40 -18.81
N ALA A 65 2.35 1.20 -18.85
CA ALA A 65 1.61 -0.07 -18.90
C ALA A 65 0.90 -0.40 -17.57
N THR A 66 1.18 0.36 -16.51
CA THR A 66 0.51 0.26 -15.21
C THR A 66 -0.73 1.16 -15.24
N PRO A 67 -1.95 0.61 -15.16
CA PRO A 67 -3.19 1.36 -15.39
C PRO A 67 -3.55 2.33 -14.26
N ILE A 68 -3.02 2.13 -13.06
CA ILE A 68 -3.44 2.91 -11.90
C ILE A 68 -2.32 3.17 -10.89
N VAL A 69 -2.46 4.27 -10.15
CA VAL A 69 -1.74 4.52 -8.90
C VAL A 69 -2.76 4.64 -7.77
N LEU A 70 -2.64 3.77 -6.78
CA LEU A 70 -3.42 3.87 -5.56
C LEU A 70 -2.75 4.86 -4.61
N LEU A 71 -3.46 5.91 -4.24
CA LEU A 71 -3.05 6.89 -3.24
C LEU A 71 -3.67 6.50 -1.90
N VAL A 72 -2.82 6.28 -0.90
CA VAL A 72 -3.21 5.86 0.44
C VAL A 72 -2.70 6.90 1.44
N ARG A 73 -3.60 7.45 2.26
CA ARG A 73 -3.27 8.40 3.31
C ARG A 73 -2.88 7.67 4.58
N LYS A 74 -1.82 8.14 5.24
CA LYS A 74 -1.49 7.77 6.60
C LYS A 74 -2.38 8.52 7.57
N THR A 75 -3.29 7.83 8.26
CA THR A 75 -4.32 8.47 9.11
C THR A 75 -4.01 8.37 10.60
N ALA A 76 -3.22 7.37 11.02
CA ALA A 76 -2.81 7.17 12.41
C ALA A 76 -1.39 6.61 12.50
N THR A 77 -0.78 6.62 13.68
CA THR A 77 0.53 5.99 13.91
C THR A 77 0.46 4.47 13.69
N THR A 78 1.45 3.89 13.02
CA THR A 78 1.57 2.42 12.97
C THR A 78 2.13 1.91 14.30
N ALA A 79 1.58 0.80 14.82
CA ALA A 79 2.14 0.17 16.01
C ALA A 79 3.59 -0.29 15.79
N GLU A 80 4.45 -0.17 16.80
CA GLU A 80 5.90 -0.47 16.74
C GLU A 80 6.23 -1.93 16.37
N ARG A 81 5.25 -2.85 16.51
CA ARG A 81 5.40 -4.25 16.08
C ARG A 81 5.54 -4.43 14.56
N TYR A 82 5.29 -3.37 13.79
CA TYR A 82 5.41 -3.36 12.34
C TYR A 82 6.66 -2.60 11.87
N PRO A 83 7.30 -3.04 10.78
CA PRO A 83 6.97 -4.25 10.03
C PRO A 83 7.31 -5.51 10.87
N ARG A 84 6.55 -6.58 10.68
CA ARG A 84 6.89 -7.87 11.29
C ARG A 84 8.21 -8.37 10.70
N ARG A 85 8.81 -9.37 11.36
CA ARG A 85 10.11 -9.94 10.95
C ARG A 85 10.14 -10.26 9.44
N PRO A 86 11.30 -10.07 8.77
CA PRO A 86 11.44 -10.34 7.35
C PRO A 86 10.86 -11.69 6.91
N GLY A 87 10.08 -11.69 5.83
CA GLY A 87 9.42 -12.87 5.29
C GLY A 87 8.09 -13.25 5.95
N ILE A 88 7.74 -12.71 7.13
CA ILE A 88 6.40 -12.87 7.72
C ILE A 88 5.33 -12.18 6.88
N PRO A 89 5.50 -10.92 6.44
CA PRO A 89 4.48 -10.24 5.62
C PRO A 89 4.13 -11.02 4.35
N ARG A 90 5.14 -11.61 3.69
CA ARG A 90 4.95 -12.48 2.52
C ARG A 90 4.23 -13.79 2.85
N LYS A 91 4.62 -14.47 3.93
CA LYS A 91 4.09 -15.78 4.30
C LYS A 91 2.68 -15.71 4.89
N ARG A 92 2.38 -14.62 5.60
CA ARG A 92 1.12 -14.37 6.30
C ARG A 92 0.73 -12.89 6.14
N PRO A 93 0.26 -12.50 4.95
CA PRO A 93 -0.26 -11.15 4.72
C PRO A 93 -1.35 -10.80 5.73
N LEU A 94 -1.44 -9.52 6.06
CA LEU A 94 -2.52 -8.97 6.89
C LEU A 94 -3.82 -8.88 6.08
#